data_AF-A0A1A8QM10-F1
#
_entry.id   AF-A0A1A8QM10-F1
#
_cell.length_a   1.000
_cell.length_b   1.000
_cell.length_c   1.000
_cell.angle_alpha   90.00
_cell.angle_beta   90.00
_cell.angle_gamma   90.00
#
_symmetry.space_group_name_H-M   'P 1'
#
loop_
_entity.id
_entity.type
_entity.pdbx_description
1 polymer ?
#
loop_
_entity_poly.entity_id
_entity_poly.type
_entity_poly.pdbx_seq_one_letter_code
_entity_poly.pdbx_strand_id
1 'polypeptide(L)'
;LVDQAVKYIEDMQDDFDFCYKTLQSREASDRSSERMKQEVTRLQEMLNRLDFKRKEVLSKMDVVIKEVDDLVTSQLNPELQDWKRRQQIAGIGGPMLTGLEQLQS
;
A
#
# COMPACT_ATOMS: atom_id res chain seq x y z
N LEU A 1 5.87 -6.90 2.64
CA LEU A 1 6.14 -6.49 1.23
C LEU A 1 5.77 -5.03 1.01
N VAL A 2 4.55 -4.61 1.37
CA VAL A 2 4.12 -3.21 1.31
C VAL A 2 5.00 -2.32 2.20
N ASP A 3 5.26 -2.73 3.45
CA ASP A 3 6.10 -1.93 4.38
C ASP A 3 7.53 -1.70 3.86
N GLN A 4 8.14 -2.71 3.22
CA GLN A 4 9.46 -2.57 2.60
C GLN A 4 9.41 -1.60 1.41
N ALA A 5 8.32 -1.62 0.63
CA ALA A 5 8.16 -0.71 -0.50
C ALA A 5 7.88 0.73 -0.04
N VAL A 6 7.15 0.92 1.07
CA VAL A 6 6.92 2.22 1.70
C VAL A 6 8.24 2.78 2.23
N LYS A 7 9.01 1.98 2.97
CA LYS A 7 10.34 2.39 3.44
C LYS A 7 11.26 2.81 2.30
N TYR A 8 11.24 2.08 1.18
CA TYR A 8 12.00 2.44 0.01
C TYR A 8 11.55 3.79 -0.63
N ILE A 9 10.25 4.09 -0.61
CA ILE A 9 9.74 5.40 -1.05
C ILE A 9 10.20 6.51 -0.11
N GLU A 10 10.22 6.26 1.20
CA GLU A 10 10.74 7.21 2.21
C GLU A 10 12.21 7.53 1.92
N ASP A 11 13.05 6.51 1.72
CA ASP A 11 14.47 6.70 1.39
C ASP A 11 14.64 7.55 0.10
N MET A 12 13.83 7.29 -0.93
CA MET A 12 13.85 8.08 -2.18
C MET A 12 13.40 9.53 -1.98
N GLN A 13 12.45 9.78 -1.06
CA GLN A 13 12.02 11.13 -0.71
C GLN A 13 13.11 11.88 0.03
N ASP A 14 13.75 11.24 1.00
CA ASP A 14 14.83 11.84 1.78
C ASP A 14 16.01 12.23 0.88
N ASP A 15 16.38 11.35 -0.06
CA ASP A 15 17.40 11.64 -1.08
C ASP A 15 17.02 12.85 -1.95
N PHE A 16 15.77 12.91 -2.42
CA PHE A 16 15.28 14.04 -3.22
C PHE A 16 15.32 15.35 -2.41
N ASP A 17 14.79 15.33 -1.19
CA ASP A 17 14.74 16.47 -0.28
C ASP A 17 16.15 17.00 0.00
N PHE A 18 17.10 16.10 0.26
CA PHE A 18 18.49 16.45 0.46
C PHE A 18 19.07 17.14 -0.78
N CYS A 19 18.93 16.55 -1.97
CA CYS A 19 19.43 17.15 -3.22
C CYS A 19 18.77 18.51 -3.51
N TYR A 20 17.46 18.63 -3.28
CA TYR A 20 16.71 19.86 -3.53
C TYR A 20 17.11 20.99 -2.58
N LYS A 21 17.23 20.70 -1.27
CA LYS A 21 17.71 21.66 -0.27
C LYS A 21 19.16 22.09 -0.56
N THR A 22 20.01 21.15 -0.96
CA THR A 22 21.39 21.43 -1.36
C THR A 22 21.44 22.38 -2.56
N LEU A 23 20.60 22.14 -3.57
CA LEU A 23 20.54 22.99 -4.75
C LEU A 23 20.04 24.41 -4.41
N GLN A 24 19.03 24.53 -3.54
CA GLN A 24 18.50 25.82 -3.09
C GLN A 24 19.49 26.66 -2.30
N SER A 25 20.37 26.03 -1.52
CA SER A 25 21.37 26.73 -0.70
C SER A 25 22.49 27.39 -1.50
N ARG A 26 22.58 27.17 -2.83
CA ARG A 26 23.61 27.79 -3.68
C ARG A 26 23.35 29.28 -3.93
N GLU A 27 24.44 30.04 -3.96
CA GLU A 27 24.41 31.48 -4.17
C GLU A 27 23.88 31.87 -5.56
N ALA A 28 23.35 33.09 -5.66
CA ALA A 28 22.64 33.57 -6.85
C ALA A 28 23.49 33.61 -8.14
N SER A 29 24.80 33.81 -7.98
CA SER A 29 25.78 33.91 -9.06
C SER A 29 25.99 32.60 -9.84
N ASP A 30 25.67 31.45 -9.23
CA ASP A 30 25.89 30.11 -9.81
C ASP A 30 24.65 29.58 -10.57
N ARG A 31 23.52 30.29 -10.51
CA ARG A 31 22.20 29.83 -10.99
C ARG A 31 22.03 29.84 -12.51
N SER A 32 22.92 30.50 -13.25
CA SER A 32 22.86 30.60 -14.73
C SER A 32 23.75 29.57 -15.44
N SER A 33 24.34 28.64 -14.70
CA SER A 33 25.29 27.64 -15.21
C SER A 33 24.59 26.46 -15.89
N GLU A 34 25.22 25.89 -16.93
CA GLU A 34 24.79 24.62 -17.54
C GLU A 34 24.73 23.47 -16.49
N ARG A 35 25.57 23.55 -15.45
CA ARG A 35 25.49 22.63 -14.29
C ARG A 35 24.17 22.75 -13.54
N MET A 36 23.60 23.94 -13.42
CA MET A 36 22.32 24.13 -12.75
C MET A 36 21.20 23.40 -13.48
N LYS A 37 21.19 23.46 -14.82
CA LYS A 37 20.21 22.72 -15.64
C LYS A 37 20.35 21.21 -15.48
N GLN A 38 21.59 20.70 -15.40
CA GLN A 38 21.85 19.28 -15.16
C GLN A 38 21.33 18.83 -13.79
N GLU A 39 21.57 19.59 -12.73
CA GLU A 39 21.04 19.27 -11.39
C GLU A 39 19.50 19.33 -11.33
N VAL A 40 18.89 20.31 -12.01
CA VAL A 40 17.42 20.38 -12.12
C VAL A 40 16.87 19.16 -12.88
N THR A 41 17.53 18.75 -13.97
CA THR A 41 17.15 17.55 -14.73
C THR A 41 17.23 16.30 -13.86
N ARG A 42 18.32 16.15 -13.08
CA ARG A 42 18.48 15.05 -12.12
C ARG A 42 17.36 15.04 -11.06
N LEU A 43 17.03 16.19 -10.48
CA LEU A 43 15.92 16.29 -9.52
C LEU A 43 14.58 15.87 -10.15
N GLN A 44 14.35 16.25 -11.40
CA GLN A 44 13.15 15.84 -12.13
C GLN A 44 13.11 14.32 -12.36
N GLU A 45 14.24 13.69 -12.70
CA GLU A 45 14.34 12.23 -12.82
C GLU A 45 14.05 11.53 -11.49
N MET A 46 14.57 12.07 -10.38
CA MET A 46 14.28 11.56 -9.03
C MET A 46 12.77 11.63 -8.73
N LEU A 47 12.12 12.78 -8.99
CA LEU A 47 10.68 12.93 -8.83
C LEU A 47 9.89 11.95 -9.70
N ASN A 48 10.28 11.77 -10.96
CA ASN A 48 9.60 10.85 -11.87
C ASN A 48 9.68 9.40 -11.36
N ARG A 49 10.86 8.98 -10.87
CA ARG A 49 11.03 7.64 -10.27
C ARG A 49 10.18 7.49 -9.01
N LEU A 50 10.08 8.54 -8.21
CA LEU A 50 9.31 8.56 -6.98
C LEU A 50 7.80 8.47 -7.23
N ASP A 51 7.30 9.26 -8.19
CA ASP A 51 5.91 9.20 -8.65
C ASP A 51 5.57 7.80 -9.20
N PHE A 52 6.43 7.25 -10.05
CA PHE A 52 6.28 5.89 -10.56
C PHE A 52 6.17 4.88 -9.42
N LYS A 53 7.06 4.95 -8.42
CA LYS A 53 7.08 4.00 -7.31
C LYS A 53 5.85 4.13 -6.41
N ARG A 54 5.38 5.36 -6.14
CA ARG A 54 4.14 5.60 -5.40
C ARG A 54 2.94 5.00 -6.11
N LYS A 55 2.80 5.24 -7.42
CA LYS A 55 1.72 4.66 -8.23
C LYS A 55 1.76 3.14 -8.25
N GLU A 56 2.96 2.56 -8.36
CA GLU A 56 3.14 1.10 -8.30
C GLU A 56 2.67 0.53 -6.96
N VAL A 57 3.06 1.14 -5.84
CA VAL A 57 2.67 0.68 -4.49
C VAL A 57 1.16 0.84 -4.28
N LEU A 58 0.59 1.98 -4.66
CA LEU A 58 -0.86 2.21 -4.58
C LEU A 58 -1.65 1.19 -5.41
N SER A 59 -1.18 0.88 -6.62
CA SER A 59 -1.82 -0.14 -7.45
C SER A 59 -1.78 -1.52 -6.81
N LYS A 60 -0.68 -1.89 -6.15
CA LYS A 60 -0.59 -3.16 -5.41
C LYS A 60 -1.50 -3.19 -4.19
N MET A 61 -1.60 -2.07 -3.46
CA MET A 61 -2.53 -1.93 -2.34
C MET A 61 -3.99 -2.08 -2.78
N ASP A 62 -4.37 -1.46 -3.91
CA ASP A 62 -5.71 -1.60 -4.49
C ASP A 62 -6.07 -3.06 -4.81
N VAL A 63 -5.11 -3.82 -5.37
CA VAL A 63 -5.29 -5.26 -5.61
C VAL A 63 -5.51 -6.03 -4.30
N VAL A 64 -4.66 -5.81 -3.30
CA VAL A 64 -4.79 -6.49 -1.99
C VAL A 64 -6.13 -6.16 -1.33
N ILE A 65 -6.59 -4.90 -1.40
CA ILE A 65 -7.89 -4.50 -0.86
C ILE A 65 -9.03 -5.27 -1.54
N LYS A 66 -8.98 -5.39 -2.88
CA LYS A 66 -9.97 -6.16 -3.64
C LYS A 66 -9.95 -7.64 -3.28
N GLU A 67 -8.77 -8.25 -3.16
CA GLU A 67 -8.64 -9.65 -2.76
C GLU A 67 -9.20 -9.89 -1.35
N VAL A 68 -8.99 -8.96 -0.42
CA VAL A 68 -9.57 -9.02 0.93
C VAL A 68 -11.09 -8.88 0.88
N ASP A 69 -11.62 -7.93 0.10
CA ASP A 69 -13.06 -7.74 -0.06
C ASP A 69 -13.72 -8.98 -0.68
N ASP A 70 -13.11 -9.55 -1.72
CA ASP A 70 -13.54 -10.79 -2.36
C ASP A 70 -13.52 -11.96 -1.36
N LEU A 71 -12.47 -12.10 -0.55
CA LEU A 71 -12.39 -13.15 0.49
C LEU A 71 -13.51 -12.99 1.53
N VAL A 72 -13.74 -11.77 2.01
CA VAL A 72 -14.79 -11.48 3.00
C VAL A 72 -16.17 -11.76 2.41
N THR A 73 -16.43 -11.30 1.19
CA THR A 73 -17.75 -11.37 0.56
C THR A 73 -18.09 -12.78 0.05
N SER A 74 -17.12 -13.48 -0.54
CA SER A 74 -17.34 -14.78 -1.19
C SER A 74 -17.12 -15.99 -0.28
N GLN A 75 -16.33 -15.87 0.78
CA GLN A 75 -16.02 -17.01 1.67
C GLN A 75 -16.53 -16.77 3.08
N LEU A 76 -16.08 -15.70 3.74
CA LEU A 76 -16.39 -15.48 5.16
C LEU A 76 -17.89 -15.22 5.39
N ASN A 77 -18.49 -14.35 4.59
CA ASN A 77 -19.90 -13.99 4.76
C ASN A 77 -20.83 -15.20 4.57
N PRO A 78 -20.73 -16.01 3.50
CA PRO A 78 -21.53 -17.22 3.34
C PRO A 78 -21.35 -18.22 4.48
N GLU A 79 -20.10 -18.54 4.85
CA GLU A 79 -19.83 -19.50 5.93
C GLU A 79 -20.40 -19.02 7.26
N LEU A 80 -20.31 -17.71 7.54
CA LEU A 80 -20.90 -17.12 8.74
C LEU A 80 -22.43 -17.23 8.75
N GLN A 81 -23.09 -17.05 7.60
CA GLN A 81 -24.54 -17.23 7.50
C GLN A 81 -24.95 -18.70 7.69
N ASP A 82 -24.20 -19.62 7.09
CA ASP A 82 -24.46 -21.05 7.21
C ASP A 82 -24.22 -21.55 8.63
N TRP A 83 -23.16 -21.08 9.28
CA TRP A 83 -22.91 -21.33 10.70
C TRP A 83 -24.04 -20.79 11.58
N LYS A 84 -24.51 -19.55 11.37
CA LYS A 84 -25.66 -18.99 12.11
C LYS A 84 -26.91 -19.86 11.96
N ARG A 85 -27.16 -20.38 10.75
CA ARG A 85 -28.29 -21.30 10.51
C ARG A 85 -28.14 -22.59 11.31
N ARG A 86 -26.96 -23.23 11.28
CA ARG A 86 -26.68 -24.44 12.07
C ARG A 86 -26.84 -24.19 13.57
N GLN A 87 -26.42 -23.03 14.06
CA GLN A 87 -26.58 -22.63 15.45
C GLN A 87 -28.06 -22.51 15.87
N GLN A 88 -28.91 -21.90 15.03
CA GLN A 88 -30.35 -21.81 15.31
C GLN A 88 -31.00 -23.19 15.39
N ILE A 89 -30.65 -24.10 14.47
CA ILE A 89 -31.15 -25.48 14.46
C ILE A 89 -30.73 -26.23 15.72
N ALA A 90 -29.46 -26.11 16.12
CA ALA A 90 -28.96 -26.71 17.36
C ALA A 90 -29.71 -26.17 18.59
N GLY A 91 -30.03 -24.87 18.62
CA GLY A 91 -30.75 -24.21 19.71
C GLY A 91 -32.18 -24.73 19.95
N ILE A 92 -32.81 -25.35 18.96
CA ILE A 92 -34.14 -25.99 19.08
C ILE A 92 -34.07 -27.51 19.24
N GLY A 93 -32.91 -28.05 19.60
CA GLY A 93 -32.70 -29.49 19.81
C GLY A 93 -32.26 -30.27 18.57
N GLY A 94 -31.86 -29.58 17.51
CA GLY A 94 -31.26 -30.20 16.32
C GLY A 94 -29.79 -30.60 16.52
N PRO A 95 -29.13 -31.11 15.46
CA PRO A 95 -27.73 -31.56 15.53
C PRO A 95 -26.76 -30.44 15.93
N MET A 96 -25.81 -30.76 16.83
CA MET A 96 -24.78 -29.85 17.35
C MET A 96 -23.63 -29.65 16.36
N LEU A 97 -23.92 -29.01 15.22
CA LEU A 97 -22.95 -28.72 14.15
C LEU A 97 -22.50 -27.25 14.17
N THR A 98 -21.99 -26.78 15.32
CA THR A 98 -21.68 -25.35 15.57
C THR A 98 -20.20 -25.06 15.80
N GLY A 99 -19.29 -25.94 15.35
CA GLY A 99 -17.85 -25.71 15.42
C GLY A 99 -17.43 -24.42 14.69
N LEU A 100 -16.43 -23.72 15.24
CA LEU A 100 -15.95 -22.43 14.73
C LEU A 100 -14.62 -22.51 13.98
N GLU A 101 -14.04 -23.71 13.85
CA GLU A 101 -12.69 -23.93 13.34
C GLU A 101 -12.45 -23.25 11.98
N GLN A 102 -13.41 -23.36 11.05
CA GLN A 102 -13.31 -22.76 9.71
C GLN A 102 -13.53 -21.24 9.69
N LEU A 103 -14.24 -20.68 10.68
CA LEU A 103 -14.47 -19.23 10.78
C LEU A 103 -13.34 -18.51 11.52
N GLN A 104 -12.57 -19.22 12.34
CA GLN A 104 -11.51 -18.67 13.18
C GLN A 104 -10.09 -18.87 12.61
N SER A 105 -9.95 -19.73 11.59
CA SER A 105 -8.68 -19.95 10.87
C SER A 105 -8.37 -18.81 9.91
#